data_AF-A0A3S1X7C2-F1
#
_entry.id   AF-A0A3S1X7C2-F1
#
_cell.length_a   1.000
_cell.length_b   1.000
_cell.length_c   1.000
_cell.angle_alpha   90.00
_cell.angle_beta   90.00
_cell.angle_gamma   90.00
#
_symmetry.space_group_name_H-M   'P 1'
#
loop_
_entity.id
_entity.type
_entity.pdbx_description
1 polymer ?
#
loop_
_entity_poly.entity_id
_entity_poly.type
_entity_poly.pdbx_seq_one_letter_code
_entity_poly.pdbx_strand_id
1 'polypeptide(L)'
;VLATMTFRNTEEAIELANNTRYGLAASVWSENVNLALHVAPQLKAGVVWVNGTNMFDAACGFGGYRESGFGREGGREGMFEYLTAKLPLGPVIKPATMSAQPVEQADGAAIDRTAKLFIGGKQVRPDGNY
;
A
#
# COMPACT_ATOMS: atom_id res chain seq x y z
N VAL A 1 -4.56 26.44 15.40
CA VAL A 1 -3.10 26.70 15.24
C VAL A 1 -2.71 26.21 13.86
N LEU A 2 -1.89 26.96 13.13
CA LEU A 2 -1.38 26.58 11.80
C LEU A 2 0.15 26.64 11.82
N ALA A 3 0.79 25.73 11.08
CA ALA A 3 2.22 25.75 10.81
C ALA A 3 2.44 25.90 9.30
N THR A 4 3.42 26.69 8.90
CA THR A 4 3.68 27.02 7.51
C THR A 4 5.13 26.75 7.16
N MET A 5 5.36 26.19 5.97
CA MET A 5 6.67 26.01 5.37
C MET A 5 6.61 26.41 3.90
N THR A 6 7.71 26.98 3.39
CA THR A 6 7.87 27.31 1.98
C THR A 6 8.58 26.18 1.25
N PHE A 7 8.37 26.09 -0.06
CA PHE A 7 9.11 25.22 -0.97
C PHE A 7 9.48 26.04 -2.22
N ARG A 8 10.46 25.57 -2.99
CA ARG A 8 10.99 26.27 -4.18
C ARG A 8 10.54 25.63 -5.48
N ASN A 9 10.31 24.32 -5.48
CA ASN A 9 9.84 23.56 -6.63
C ASN A 9 8.79 22.51 -6.22
N THR A 10 8.16 21.93 -7.22
CA THR A 10 7.05 20.99 -7.06
C THR A 10 7.51 19.70 -6.37
N GLU A 11 8.71 19.23 -6.68
CA GLU A 11 9.28 18.00 -6.15
C GLU A 11 9.55 18.12 -4.64
N GLU A 12 10.11 19.26 -4.21
CA GLU A 12 10.32 19.60 -2.80
C GLU A 12 8.97 19.70 -2.06
N ALA A 13 7.93 20.27 -2.68
CA ALA A 13 6.60 20.33 -2.08
C ALA A 13 6.03 18.92 -1.83
N ILE A 14 6.18 18.01 -2.78
CA ILE A 14 5.75 16.61 -2.68
C ILE A 14 6.55 15.88 -1.60
N GLU A 15 7.87 16.08 -1.55
CA GLU A 15 8.75 15.48 -0.53
C GLU A 15 8.34 15.94 0.87
N LEU A 16 8.20 17.25 1.07
CA LEU A 16 7.78 17.83 2.36
C LEU A 16 6.40 17.34 2.79
N ALA A 17 5.43 17.33 1.88
CA ALA A 17 4.08 16.87 2.17
C ALA A 17 4.04 15.37 2.56
N ASN A 18 4.92 14.56 1.95
CA ASN A 18 5.02 13.13 2.22
C ASN A 18 5.94 12.79 3.40
N ASN A 19 6.70 13.75 3.94
CA ASN A 19 7.61 13.56 5.07
C ASN A 19 6.88 13.54 6.42
N THR A 20 5.94 12.63 6.54
CA THR A 20 5.14 12.40 7.74
C THR A 20 4.73 10.93 7.81
N ARG A 21 4.50 10.42 9.01
CA ARG A 21 3.99 9.05 9.19
C ARG A 21 2.50 8.92 8.82
N TYR A 22 1.82 10.05 8.67
CA TYR A 22 0.40 10.13 8.39
C TYR A 22 0.10 10.29 6.89
N GLY A 23 -1.17 10.17 6.51
CA GLY A 23 -1.63 10.26 5.13
C GLY A 23 -3.15 10.23 5.01
N LEU A 24 -3.85 11.15 5.67
CA LEU A 24 -5.32 11.17 5.65
C LEU A 24 -5.86 11.95 4.44
N ALA A 25 -5.73 13.28 4.49
CA ALA A 25 -6.20 14.18 3.44
C ALA A 25 -5.13 15.22 3.11
N ALA A 26 -5.11 15.68 1.86
CA ALA A 26 -4.25 16.76 1.39
C ALA A 26 -5.02 17.70 0.47
N SER A 27 -4.49 18.90 0.27
CA SER A 27 -5.08 19.92 -0.60
C SER A 27 -3.98 20.54 -1.46
N VAL A 28 -4.25 20.68 -2.75
CA VAL A 28 -3.35 21.27 -3.75
C VAL A 28 -4.02 22.49 -4.36
N TRP A 29 -3.32 23.61 -4.39
CA TRP A 29 -3.81 24.87 -4.95
C TRP A 29 -2.94 25.29 -6.13
N SER A 30 -3.54 25.34 -7.31
CA SER A 30 -2.90 25.85 -8.53
C SER A 30 -3.95 26.21 -9.57
N GLU A 31 -3.74 27.31 -10.29
CA GLU A 31 -4.55 27.66 -11.47
C GLU A 31 -4.18 26.80 -12.69
N ASN A 32 -3.00 26.15 -12.68
CA ASN A 32 -2.58 25.26 -13.73
C ASN A 32 -3.08 23.83 -13.45
N VAL A 33 -4.06 23.39 -14.23
CA VAL A 33 -4.66 22.06 -14.11
C VAL A 33 -3.65 20.92 -14.28
N ASN A 34 -2.66 21.08 -15.17
CA ASN A 34 -1.64 20.05 -15.38
C ASN A 34 -0.75 19.90 -14.15
N LEU A 35 -0.39 21.02 -13.51
CA LEU A 35 0.42 21.00 -12.29
C LEU A 35 -0.36 20.38 -11.14
N ALA A 36 -1.62 20.79 -10.93
CA ALA A 36 -2.46 20.24 -9.88
C ALA A 36 -2.65 18.72 -10.03
N LEU A 37 -2.98 18.26 -11.23
CA LEU A 37 -3.18 16.83 -11.52
C LEU A 37 -1.85 16.04 -11.58
N HIS A 38 -0.71 16.70 -11.80
CA HIS A 38 0.60 16.08 -11.67
C HIS A 38 0.97 15.83 -10.20
N VAL A 39 0.69 16.79 -9.32
CA VAL A 39 1.01 16.71 -7.89
C VAL A 39 0.08 15.76 -7.14
N ALA A 40 -1.23 15.85 -7.40
CA ALA A 40 -2.25 15.11 -6.65
C ALA A 40 -1.97 13.60 -6.48
N PRO A 41 -1.63 12.81 -7.54
CA PRO A 41 -1.36 11.37 -7.39
C PRO A 41 -0.02 11.05 -6.69
N GLN A 42 0.87 12.02 -6.53
CA GLN A 42 2.16 11.84 -5.89
C GLN A 42 2.10 12.02 -4.37
N LEU A 43 1.05 12.69 -3.87
CA LEU A 43 0.78 12.83 -2.44
C LEU A 43 0.30 11.50 -1.86
N LYS A 44 0.92 11.05 -0.76
CA LYS A 44 0.59 9.80 -0.06
C LYS A 44 -0.52 10.05 0.96
N ALA A 45 -1.69 10.43 0.45
CA ALA A 45 -2.91 10.67 1.23
C ALA A 45 -4.07 9.85 0.66
N GLY A 46 -5.06 9.54 1.50
CA GLY A 46 -6.25 8.83 1.03
C GLY A 46 -7.27 9.73 0.32
N VAL A 47 -7.23 11.04 0.56
CA VAL A 47 -8.03 12.05 -0.14
C VAL A 47 -7.14 13.21 -0.57
N VAL A 48 -7.31 13.70 -1.79
CA VAL A 48 -6.63 14.90 -2.28
C VAL A 48 -7.66 15.82 -2.94
N TRP A 49 -7.78 17.04 -2.43
CA TRP A 49 -8.64 18.07 -3.02
C TRP A 49 -7.81 19.04 -3.87
N VAL A 50 -8.34 19.40 -5.04
CA VAL A 50 -7.74 20.41 -5.92
C VAL A 50 -8.54 21.70 -5.80
N ASN A 51 -7.87 22.81 -5.49
CA ASN A 51 -8.45 24.15 -5.32
C ASN A 51 -9.62 24.19 -4.31
N GLY A 52 -9.49 23.41 -3.24
CA GLY A 52 -10.46 23.30 -2.17
C GLY A 52 -9.90 22.50 -1.00
N THR A 53 -10.59 22.52 0.14
CA THR A 53 -10.25 21.70 1.31
C THR A 53 -11.53 21.33 2.06
N ASN A 54 -11.52 20.21 2.78
CA ASN A 54 -12.64 19.71 3.57
C ASN A 54 -13.96 19.53 2.79
N MET A 55 -13.86 19.06 1.54
CA MET A 55 -15.03 18.75 0.72
C MET A 55 -15.44 17.30 0.95
N PHE A 56 -16.64 17.10 1.49
CA PHE A 56 -17.19 15.78 1.80
C PHE A 56 -18.50 15.56 1.04
N ASP A 57 -18.68 14.32 0.58
CA ASP A 57 -19.92 13.86 -0.03
C ASP A 57 -20.16 12.40 0.37
N ALA A 58 -21.41 12.02 0.57
CA ALA A 58 -21.77 10.67 1.01
C ALA A 58 -21.40 9.58 -0.02
N ALA A 59 -21.30 9.93 -1.31
CA ALA A 59 -20.91 9.02 -2.37
C ALA A 59 -19.38 8.90 -2.56
N CYS A 60 -18.59 9.80 -1.96
CA CYS A 60 -17.14 9.81 -2.08
C CYS A 60 -16.48 9.11 -0.91
N GLY A 61 -15.87 7.95 -1.16
CA GLY A 61 -15.11 7.21 -0.16
C GLY A 61 -13.90 8.00 0.36
N PHE A 62 -13.74 8.11 1.68
CA PHE A 62 -12.57 8.71 2.34
C PHE A 62 -11.93 7.72 3.33
N GLY A 63 -10.64 7.86 3.61
CA GLY A 63 -9.94 7.00 4.56
C GLY A 63 -8.44 7.25 4.56
N GLY A 64 -7.72 6.58 5.48
CA GLY A 64 -6.31 6.84 5.72
C GLY A 64 -5.34 6.12 4.79
N TYR A 65 -4.09 6.56 4.87
CA TYR A 65 -2.87 5.91 4.40
C TYR A 65 -1.88 5.88 5.58
N ARG A 66 -0.96 4.89 5.61
CA ARG A 66 0.09 4.75 6.65
C ARG A 66 -0.51 4.70 8.07
N GLU A 67 0.02 5.49 9.01
CA GLU A 67 -0.47 5.54 10.39
C GLU A 67 -1.82 6.26 10.53
N SER A 68 -2.40 6.79 9.45
CA SER A 68 -3.78 7.33 9.45
C SER A 68 -4.85 6.24 9.37
N GLY A 69 -4.47 4.96 9.38
CA GLY A 69 -5.38 3.82 9.39
C GLY A 69 -5.60 3.18 8.01
N PHE A 70 -6.59 2.31 7.95
CA PHE A 70 -6.94 1.49 6.79
C PHE A 70 -8.46 1.49 6.56
N GLY A 71 -8.88 0.98 5.40
CA GLY A 71 -10.27 0.97 4.97
C GLY A 71 -10.73 2.30 4.35
N ARG A 72 -12.01 2.32 3.97
CA ARG A 72 -12.71 3.50 3.45
C ARG A 72 -14.10 3.61 4.07
N GLU A 73 -14.55 4.84 4.30
CA GLU A 73 -15.93 5.16 4.69
C GLU A 73 -16.59 6.02 3.61
N GLY A 74 -17.90 5.86 3.43
CA GLY A 74 -18.65 6.55 2.37
C GLY A 74 -18.53 5.86 1.00
N GLY A 75 -19.42 6.25 0.10
CA GLY A 75 -19.51 5.67 -1.24
C GLY A 75 -19.86 4.19 -1.24
N ARG A 76 -19.63 3.57 -2.40
CA ARG A 76 -19.78 2.12 -2.56
C ARG A 76 -18.58 1.39 -1.96
N GLU A 77 -17.43 2.05 -1.96
CA GLU A 77 -16.16 1.57 -1.42
C GLU A 77 -16.30 1.25 0.07
N GLY A 78 -16.90 2.14 0.86
CA GLY A 78 -17.10 1.92 2.28
C GLY A 78 -18.12 0.83 2.63
N MET A 79 -19.02 0.47 1.70
CA MET A 79 -19.94 -0.65 1.94
C MET A 79 -19.18 -1.98 2.06
N PHE A 80 -18.06 -2.14 1.34
CA PHE A 80 -17.27 -3.38 1.39
C PHE A 80 -16.63 -3.64 2.75
N GLU A 81 -16.44 -2.61 3.58
CA GLU A 81 -15.94 -2.77 4.96
C GLU A 81 -16.99 -3.44 5.88
N TYR A 82 -18.28 -3.35 5.54
CA TYR A 82 -19.38 -3.90 6.33
C TYR A 82 -20.03 -5.15 5.73
N LEU A 83 -19.64 -5.54 4.51
CA LEU A 83 -20.18 -6.69 3.82
C LEU A 83 -19.21 -7.87 3.85
N THR A 84 -19.74 -9.09 3.95
CA THR A 84 -18.98 -10.33 3.79
C THR A 84 -19.39 -11.05 2.52
N ALA A 85 -18.45 -11.76 1.89
CA ALA A 85 -18.76 -12.57 0.73
C ALA A 85 -19.78 -13.66 1.10
N LYS A 86 -20.79 -13.86 0.25
CA LYS A 86 -21.72 -14.98 0.40
C LYS A 86 -21.00 -16.27 0.00
N LEU A 87 -20.29 -16.87 0.95
CA LEU A 87 -19.66 -18.18 0.77
C LEU A 87 -20.75 -19.23 0.48
N PRO A 88 -20.50 -20.21 -0.41
CA PRO A 88 -21.40 -21.35 -0.55
C PRO A 88 -21.56 -22.00 0.83
N LEU A 89 -22.80 -22.34 1.21
CA LEU A 89 -23.10 -22.97 2.49
C LEU A 89 -22.26 -24.26 2.63
N GLY A 90 -21.29 -24.23 3.53
CA GLY A 90 -20.41 -25.36 3.82
C GLY A 90 -19.31 -24.96 4.80
N PRO A 91 -18.70 -25.93 5.51
CA PRO A 91 -17.57 -25.65 6.37
C PRO A 91 -16.40 -25.12 5.54
N VAL A 92 -15.70 -24.11 6.06
CA VAL A 92 -14.47 -23.57 5.45
C VAL A 92 -13.47 -24.73 5.33
N ILE A 93 -13.17 -25.15 4.09
CA ILE A 93 -12.13 -26.15 3.82
C ILE A 93 -10.79 -25.45 4.05
N LYS A 94 -10.21 -25.64 5.23
CA LYS A 94 -8.83 -25.26 5.47
C LYS A 94 -7.93 -26.28 4.76
N PRO A 95 -6.94 -25.85 3.96
CA PRO A 95 -5.95 -26.78 3.44
C PRO A 95 -5.29 -27.50 4.62
N ALA A 96 -5.13 -28.81 4.52
CA ALA A 96 -4.41 -29.57 5.52
C ALA A 96 -2.98 -29.04 5.61
N THR A 97 -2.49 -28.79 6.82
CA THR A 97 -1.08 -28.47 7.04
C THR A 97 -0.26 -29.68 6.63
N MET A 98 0.48 -29.56 5.53
CA MET A 98 1.44 -30.58 5.13
C MET A 98 2.73 -30.37 5.91
N SER A 99 3.22 -31.42 6.58
CA SER A 99 4.59 -31.45 7.05
C SER A 99 5.51 -31.76 5.87
N ALA A 100 6.68 -31.12 5.84
CA ALA A 100 7.73 -31.56 4.93
C ALA A 100 8.08 -33.02 5.26
N GLN A 101 8.10 -33.87 4.24
CA GLN A 101 8.59 -35.24 4.42
C GLN A 101 10.11 -35.24 4.52
N PRO A 102 10.72 -36.13 5.32
CA PRO A 102 12.16 -36.31 5.34
C PRO A 102 12.62 -36.65 3.92
N VAL A 103 13.50 -35.83 3.37
CA VAL A 103 14.17 -36.15 2.11
C VAL A 103 15.29 -37.13 2.45
N GLU A 104 15.26 -38.33 1.88
CA GLU A 104 16.39 -39.26 1.98
C GLU A 104 17.63 -38.56 1.39
N GLN A 105 18.62 -38.31 2.25
CA GLN A 105 19.82 -37.58 1.87
C GLN A 105 20.66 -38.50 0.99
N ALA A 106 20.58 -38.34 -0.32
CA ALA A 106 21.38 -39.12 -1.25
C ALA A 106 22.87 -38.83 -1.01
N ASP A 107 23.59 -39.81 -0.44
CA ASP A 107 25.04 -39.78 -0.28
C ASP A 107 25.69 -39.56 -1.65
N GLY A 108 26.40 -38.43 -1.80
CA GLY A 108 27.24 -38.16 -2.98
C GLY A 108 26.49 -37.76 -4.26
N ALA A 109 25.57 -36.80 -4.21
CA ALA A 109 24.94 -36.29 -5.44
C ALA A 109 25.97 -35.60 -6.35
N ALA A 110 26.24 -36.19 -7.51
CA ALA A 110 27.10 -35.64 -8.57
C ALA A 110 26.55 -34.34 -9.24
N ILE A 111 25.37 -33.85 -8.84
CA ILE A 111 24.66 -32.71 -9.44
C ILE A 111 24.14 -31.77 -8.33
N ASP A 112 24.44 -30.47 -8.44
CA ASP A 112 23.92 -29.42 -7.54
C ASP A 112 22.43 -29.15 -7.83
N ARG A 113 21.57 -29.39 -6.83
CA ARG A 113 20.12 -29.15 -6.86
C ARG A 113 19.68 -28.10 -5.83
N THR A 114 20.63 -27.31 -5.32
CA THR A 114 20.37 -26.34 -4.25
C THR A 114 19.61 -25.13 -4.79
N ALA A 115 18.34 -25.00 -4.38
CA ALA A 115 17.52 -23.84 -4.73
C ALA A 115 18.09 -22.56 -4.11
N LYS A 116 17.89 -21.43 -4.79
CA LYS A 116 18.29 -20.09 -4.35
C LYS A 116 17.05 -19.24 -4.10
N LEU A 117 17.21 -18.15 -3.36
CA LEU A 117 16.19 -17.11 -3.24
C LEU A 117 16.13 -16.30 -4.54
N PHE A 118 15.02 -15.61 -4.82
CA PHE A 118 14.91 -14.69 -5.94
C PHE A 118 14.59 -13.29 -5.42
N ILE A 119 15.60 -12.42 -5.38
CA ILE A 119 15.52 -11.09 -4.76
C ILE A 119 16.12 -10.06 -5.73
N GLY A 120 15.40 -8.96 -5.97
CA GLY A 120 15.87 -7.89 -6.85
C GLY A 120 16.07 -8.33 -8.31
N GLY A 121 15.23 -9.22 -8.81
CA GLY A 121 15.28 -9.69 -10.21
C GLY A 121 16.36 -10.72 -10.51
N LYS A 122 17.05 -11.27 -9.49
CA LYS A 122 18.10 -12.29 -9.66
C LYS A 122 18.04 -13.36 -8.58
N GLN A 123 18.67 -14.49 -8.87
CA GLN A 123 18.88 -15.53 -7.85
C GLN A 123 19.96 -15.09 -6.86
N VAL A 124 19.70 -15.26 -5.56
CA VAL A 124 20.57 -14.84 -4.44
C VAL A 124 20.69 -15.99 -3.44
N ARG A 125 21.88 -16.15 -2.85
CA ARG A 125 22.09 -17.11 -1.75
C ARG A 125 21.37 -16.62 -0.48
N PRO A 126 20.91 -17.53 0.39
CA PRO A 126 20.41 -17.13 1.69
C PRO A 126 21.54 -16.47 2.50
N ASP A 127 21.18 -15.48 3.32
CA ASP A 127 22.11 -14.68 4.13
C ASP A 127 22.58 -15.42 5.41
N GLY A 128 22.07 -16.64 5.65
CA GLY A 128 22.49 -17.47 6.77
C GLY A 128 23.94 -17.91 6.61
N ASN A 129 24.71 -17.81 7.70
CA ASN A 129 26.03 -18.43 7.77
C ASN A 129 25.87 -19.96 7.72
N TYR A 130 26.42 -20.59 6.69
CA TYR A 130 26.60 -22.04 6.61
C TYR A 130 27.74 -22.50 7.51
#